data_AF-A0A7V9R6D7-F1
#
_entry.id   AF-A0A7V9R6D7-F1
#
_cell.length_a   1.000
_cell.length_b   1.000
_cell.length_c   1.000
_cell.angle_alpha   90.00
_cell.angle_beta   90.00
_cell.angle_gamma   90.00
#
_symmetry.space_group_name_H-M   'P 1'
#
loop_
_entity.id
_entity.type
_entity.pdbx_description
1 polymer ?
#
loop_
_entity_poly.entity_id
_entity_poly.type
_entity_poly.pdbx_seq_one_letter_code
_entity_poly.pdbx_strand_id
1 'polypeptide(L)'
;MTAFVPGLELSRQFYHWLVRPILDARFPGLPYSAALLGRGSEVLGFDDEMSTDHDWKPRVLLFLTDDDQARHGDDVDDILRRELPPSFRDRPVDHEIHTVRGYFLEQLAVDVDGEIEARDWLTFPEHGLRMFTAGEVYHDEVGLQAARDRLAYYPRDVWLYLLMAGWWRVHPEINLVGRVGVVGDELGSALIGSRLVS
;
A
#
# COMPACT_ATOMS: atom_id res chain seq x y z
N MET A 1 20.98 12.34 17.59
CA MET A 1 20.54 11.50 16.45
C MET A 1 19.72 10.39 17.04
N THR A 2 18.41 10.41 16.82
CA THR A 2 17.56 9.25 17.10
C THR A 2 18.01 8.12 16.17
N ALA A 3 18.25 6.94 16.72
CA ALA A 3 18.57 5.77 15.90
C ALA A 3 17.42 5.50 14.94
N PHE A 4 17.75 5.04 13.72
CA PHE A 4 16.74 4.63 12.75
C PHE A 4 15.79 3.60 13.37
N VAL A 5 14.50 3.78 13.11
CA VAL A 5 13.43 2.85 13.45
C VAL A 5 12.69 2.60 12.14
N PRO A 6 12.38 1.36 11.75
CA PRO A 6 11.56 1.11 10.57
C PRO A 6 10.20 1.80 10.66
N GLY A 7 9.66 2.33 9.55
CA GLY A 7 8.45 3.14 9.56
C GLY A 7 7.19 2.36 9.92
N LEU A 8 7.14 1.05 9.62
CA LEU A 8 6.12 0.14 10.16
C LEU A 8 6.14 0.11 11.68
N GLU A 9 7.33 0.00 12.27
CA GLU A 9 7.52 0.00 13.72
C GLU A 9 7.16 1.35 14.33
N LEU A 10 7.58 2.44 13.71
CA LEU A 10 7.26 3.80 14.15
C LEU A 10 5.76 4.05 14.15
N SER A 11 5.06 3.70 13.07
CA SER A 11 3.62 3.91 12.91
C SER A 11 2.80 2.99 13.82
N ARG A 12 3.25 1.75 14.03
CA ARG A 12 2.64 0.84 15.01
C ARG A 12 2.69 1.40 16.43
N GLN A 13 3.84 1.94 16.83
CA GLN A 13 4.00 2.54 18.14
C GLN A 13 3.20 3.84 18.28
N PHE A 14 3.16 4.67 17.23
CA PHE A 14 2.30 5.85 17.17
C PHE A 14 0.83 5.48 17.38
N TYR A 15 0.34 4.46 16.66
CA TYR A 15 -1.02 3.96 16.81
C TYR A 15 -1.31 3.48 18.24
N HIS A 16 -0.48 2.58 18.78
CA HIS A 16 -0.76 1.98 20.09
C HIS A 16 -0.60 2.96 21.25
N TRP A 17 0.31 3.93 21.17
CA TRP A 17 0.64 4.81 22.30
C TRP A 17 -0.20 6.09 22.31
N LEU A 18 -0.66 6.57 21.15
CA LEU A 18 -1.36 7.84 21.05
C LEU A 18 -2.76 7.69 20.48
N VAL A 19 -2.91 7.07 19.30
CA VAL A 19 -4.19 7.03 18.58
C VAL A 19 -5.21 6.15 19.29
N ARG A 20 -4.86 4.89 19.59
CA ARG A 20 -5.77 3.93 20.21
C ARG A 20 -6.29 4.40 21.57
N PRO A 21 -5.46 4.92 22.51
CA PRO A 21 -5.97 5.44 23.78
C PRO A 21 -6.97 6.60 23.62
N ILE A 22 -6.80 7.46 22.62
CA ILE A 22 -7.76 8.54 22.33
C ILE A 22 -9.09 7.96 21.85
N LEU A 23 -9.05 7.01 20.89
CA LEU A 23 -10.24 6.35 20.39
C LEU A 23 -10.99 5.61 21.50
N ASP A 24 -10.28 4.81 22.31
CA ASP A 24 -10.86 4.06 23.42
C ASP A 24 -11.53 4.97 24.48
N ALA A 25 -10.98 6.17 24.70
CA ALA A 25 -11.50 7.13 25.68
C ALA A 25 -12.64 8.01 25.15
N ARG A 26 -12.58 8.41 23.88
CA ARG A 26 -13.51 9.38 23.28
C ARG A 26 -14.67 8.73 22.53
N PHE A 27 -14.44 7.55 21.96
CA PHE A 27 -15.40 6.80 21.15
C PHE A 27 -15.52 5.34 21.64
N PRO A 28 -15.86 5.11 22.92
CA PRO A 28 -15.90 3.76 23.47
C PRO A 28 -16.93 2.90 22.73
N GLY A 29 -16.46 1.79 22.16
CA GLY A 29 -17.29 0.82 21.44
C GLY A 29 -17.56 1.14 19.98
N LEU A 30 -16.92 2.18 19.42
CA LEU A 30 -16.92 2.42 17.97
C LEU A 30 -16.11 1.31 17.29
N PRO A 31 -16.69 0.48 16.40
CA PRO A 31 -15.93 -0.49 15.63
C PRO A 31 -15.08 0.21 14.56
N TYR A 32 -13.81 -0.15 14.47
CA TYR A 32 -12.91 0.40 13.45
C TYR A 32 -11.83 -0.61 13.05
N SER A 33 -11.14 -0.31 11.96
CA SER A 33 -9.85 -0.93 11.63
C SER A 33 -8.79 0.15 11.55
N ALA A 34 -7.55 -0.18 11.90
CA ALA A 34 -6.43 0.73 11.86
C ALA A 34 -5.24 0.06 11.19
N ALA A 35 -4.60 0.76 10.26
CA ALA A 35 -3.51 0.20 9.48
C ALA A 35 -2.52 1.26 9.00
N LEU A 36 -1.38 0.80 8.54
CA LEU A 36 -0.49 1.53 7.64
C LEU A 36 -0.52 0.84 6.28
N LEU A 37 -1.13 1.48 5.27
CA LEU A 37 -1.21 1.01 3.88
C LEU A 37 -0.83 2.15 2.92
N GLY A 38 -0.68 1.82 1.65
CA GLY A 38 -0.48 2.79 0.58
C GLY A 38 0.97 2.85 0.07
N ARG A 39 1.37 4.04 -0.40
CA ARG A 39 2.71 4.29 -0.92
C ARG A 39 3.72 4.43 0.21
N GLY A 40 4.99 4.13 -0.08
CA GLY A 40 6.10 4.40 0.82
C GLY A 40 7.01 3.19 0.97
N SER A 41 8.32 3.44 1.08
CA SER A 41 9.31 2.38 1.34
C SER A 41 9.06 1.71 2.68
N GLU A 42 8.53 2.45 3.65
CA GLU A 42 8.15 1.95 4.96
C GLU A 42 7.01 0.94 4.88
N VAL A 43 6.02 1.18 4.02
CA VAL A 43 4.91 0.24 3.81
C VAL A 43 5.43 -1.06 3.20
N LEU A 44 6.43 -0.98 2.33
CA LEU A 44 7.04 -2.14 1.69
C LEU A 44 8.11 -2.84 2.55
N GLY A 45 8.53 -2.23 3.66
CA GLY A 45 9.60 -2.73 4.53
C GLY A 45 11.01 -2.58 3.94
N PHE A 46 11.20 -1.63 3.02
CA PHE A 46 12.48 -1.31 2.38
C PHE A 46 13.05 0.04 2.83
N ASP A 47 12.47 0.65 3.85
CA ASP A 47 12.97 1.90 4.38
C ASP A 47 14.29 1.72 5.15
N ASP A 48 15.13 2.72 5.00
CA ASP A 48 16.40 2.90 5.69
C ASP A 48 16.58 4.38 6.10
N GLU A 49 17.70 4.70 6.75
CA GLU A 49 18.06 6.06 7.17
C GLU A 49 17.94 7.10 6.04
N MET A 50 18.36 6.74 4.83
CA MET A 50 18.41 7.63 3.67
C MET A 50 17.00 7.96 3.17
N SER A 51 16.12 6.96 3.10
CA SER A 51 14.74 7.12 2.59
C SER A 51 13.78 7.88 3.52
N THR A 52 14.25 8.35 4.69
CA THR A 52 13.39 9.06 5.65
C THR A 52 13.08 10.53 5.30
N ASP A 53 13.54 11.00 4.14
CA ASP A 53 13.35 12.36 3.63
C ASP A 53 12.13 12.50 2.70
N HIS A 54 11.48 11.40 2.31
CA HIS A 54 10.31 11.38 1.43
C HIS A 54 9.21 10.45 1.94
N ASP A 55 8.04 11.01 2.26
CA ASP A 55 6.81 10.31 2.70
C ASP A 55 6.91 9.36 3.92
N TRP A 56 8.09 9.30 4.54
CA TRP A 56 8.33 8.55 5.77
C TRP A 56 7.94 9.36 7.01
N LYS A 57 6.83 8.98 7.66
CA LYS A 57 6.32 9.63 8.89
C LYS A 57 5.46 8.66 9.71
N PRO A 58 5.31 8.87 11.04
CA PRO A 58 4.31 8.15 11.82
C PRO A 58 2.92 8.50 11.31
N ARG A 59 2.22 7.54 10.72
CA ARG A 59 0.86 7.74 10.22
C ARG A 59 -0.05 6.55 10.47
N VAL A 60 -1.35 6.81 10.49
CA VAL A 60 -2.38 5.77 10.61
C VAL A 60 -3.53 6.05 9.65
N LEU A 61 -4.00 5.00 8.97
CA LEU A 61 -5.27 5.00 8.28
C LEU A 61 -6.30 4.35 9.19
N LEU A 62 -7.36 5.08 9.51
CA LEU A 62 -8.52 4.57 10.24
C LEU A 62 -9.65 4.26 9.27
N PHE A 63 -10.30 3.13 9.49
CA PHE A 63 -11.40 2.66 8.67
C PHE A 63 -12.62 2.46 9.54
N LEU A 64 -13.71 3.18 9.23
CA LEU A 64 -15.01 3.02 9.85
C LEU A 64 -15.96 2.28 8.90
N THR A 65 -17.09 1.80 9.44
CA THR A 65 -18.21 1.38 8.59
C THR A 65 -18.77 2.60 7.85
N ASP A 66 -19.47 2.41 6.73
CA ASP A 66 -20.09 3.54 6.01
C ASP A 66 -21.07 4.32 6.92
N ASP A 67 -21.83 3.60 7.75
CA ASP A 67 -22.77 4.16 8.72
C ASP A 67 -22.05 4.97 9.81
N ASP A 68 -20.95 4.44 10.36
CA ASP A 68 -20.20 5.09 11.43
C ASP A 68 -19.36 6.26 10.89
N GLN A 69 -18.83 6.16 9.68
CA GLN A 69 -18.17 7.29 9.02
C GLN A 69 -19.13 8.45 8.83
N ALA A 70 -20.36 8.17 8.38
CA ALA A 70 -21.38 9.21 8.21
C ALA A 70 -21.84 9.84 9.55
N ARG A 71 -21.76 9.10 10.66
CA ARG A 71 -22.18 9.57 11.99
C ARG A 71 -21.07 10.22 12.81
N HIS A 72 -19.85 9.71 12.69
CA HIS A 72 -18.74 9.98 13.61
C HIS A 72 -17.44 10.41 12.90
N GLY A 73 -17.35 10.32 11.58
CA GLY A 73 -16.11 10.59 10.85
C GLY A 73 -15.51 11.97 11.15
N ASP A 74 -16.32 13.04 11.02
CA ASP A 74 -15.88 14.42 11.30
C ASP A 74 -15.48 14.59 12.78
N ASP A 75 -16.25 14.02 13.71
CA ASP A 75 -15.94 14.09 15.15
C ASP A 75 -14.62 13.38 15.48
N VAL A 76 -14.35 12.23 14.86
CA VAL A 76 -13.10 11.47 15.06
C VAL A 76 -11.91 12.26 14.51
N ASP A 77 -12.02 12.85 13.31
CA ASP A 77 -10.98 13.68 12.70
C ASP A 77 -10.66 14.89 13.59
N ASP A 78 -11.70 15.62 14.03
CA ASP A 78 -11.55 16.80 14.89
C ASP A 78 -10.91 16.46 16.24
N ILE A 79 -11.31 15.34 16.85
CA ILE A 79 -10.73 14.87 18.11
C ILE A 79 -9.25 14.52 17.95
N LEU A 80 -8.90 13.76 16.91
CA LEU A 80 -7.51 13.37 16.65
C LEU A 80 -6.64 14.59 16.33
N ARG A 81 -7.11 15.51 15.49
CA ARG A 81 -6.40 16.78 15.22
C ARG A 81 -6.14 17.60 16.47
N ARG A 82 -7.07 17.59 17.43
CA ARG A 82 -6.97 18.38 18.66
C ARG A 82 -6.09 17.73 19.72
N GLU A 83 -6.15 16.41 19.86
CA GLU A 83 -5.56 15.67 20.98
C GLU A 83 -4.22 15.01 20.64
N LEU A 84 -3.94 14.75 19.37
CA LEU A 84 -2.61 14.28 18.96
C LEU A 84 -1.57 15.40 19.09
N PRO A 85 -0.36 15.09 19.57
CA PRO A 85 0.75 16.04 19.50
C PRO A 85 1.11 16.31 18.04
N PRO A 86 1.70 17.48 17.72
CA PRO A 86 2.10 17.80 16.35
C PRO A 86 3.22 16.88 15.82
N SER A 87 3.92 16.17 16.70
CA SER A 87 4.98 15.23 16.34
C SER A 87 5.08 14.05 17.30
N PHE A 88 5.58 12.93 16.78
CA PHE A 88 5.93 11.73 17.53
C PHE A 88 7.35 11.31 17.14
N ARG A 89 8.24 11.19 18.12
CA ARG A 89 9.69 10.94 17.91
C ARG A 89 10.34 11.92 16.93
N ASP A 90 10.08 13.21 17.14
CA ASP A 90 10.63 14.32 16.35
C ASP A 90 10.21 14.30 14.87
N ARG A 91 9.13 13.60 14.53
CA ARG A 91 8.56 13.54 13.17
C ARG A 91 7.09 13.98 13.20
N PRO A 92 6.62 14.74 12.21
CA PRO A 92 5.22 15.15 12.13
C PRO A 92 4.32 13.92 12.01
N VAL A 93 3.22 13.90 12.75
CA VAL A 93 2.25 12.78 12.70
C VAL A 93 1.20 13.04 11.64
N ASP A 94 0.58 11.97 11.16
CA ASP A 94 -0.53 12.06 10.21
C ASP A 94 -1.63 11.03 10.51
N HIS A 95 -2.85 11.34 10.14
CA HIS A 95 -3.97 10.41 10.19
C HIS A 95 -4.97 10.70 9.08
N GLU A 96 -5.60 9.64 8.59
CA GLU A 96 -6.69 9.74 7.63
C GLU A 96 -7.83 8.82 8.05
N ILE A 97 -9.06 9.20 7.70
CA ILE A 97 -10.26 8.43 8.02
C ILE A 97 -10.99 8.08 6.74
N HIS A 98 -11.25 6.80 6.58
CA HIS A 98 -11.81 6.20 5.39
C HIS A 98 -12.93 5.21 5.74
N THR A 99 -13.64 4.74 4.73
CA THR A 99 -14.32 3.44 4.80
C THR A 99 -13.54 2.45 3.97
N VAL A 100 -13.64 1.16 4.29
CA VAL A 100 -12.92 0.11 3.52
C VAL A 100 -13.29 0.23 2.04
N ARG A 101 -14.59 0.24 1.74
CA ARG A 101 -15.10 0.39 0.39
C ARG A 101 -14.64 1.69 -0.29
N GLY A 102 -14.75 2.83 0.38
CA GLY A 102 -14.35 4.13 -0.16
C GLY A 102 -12.87 4.20 -0.52
N TYR A 103 -12.00 3.68 0.35
CA TYR A 103 -10.56 3.67 0.14
C TYR A 103 -10.16 2.84 -1.09
N PHE A 104 -10.68 1.61 -1.21
CA PHE A 104 -10.35 0.76 -2.36
C PHE A 104 -10.95 1.31 -3.67
N LEU A 105 -12.14 1.93 -3.63
CA LEU A 105 -12.70 2.62 -4.79
C LEU A 105 -11.83 3.79 -5.25
N GLU A 106 -11.32 4.61 -4.33
CA GLU A 106 -10.45 5.73 -4.67
C GLU A 106 -9.13 5.25 -5.27
N GLN A 107 -8.52 4.21 -4.68
CA GLN A 107 -7.17 3.80 -5.05
C GLN A 107 -7.11 2.82 -6.24
N LEU A 108 -8.15 2.00 -6.43
CA LEU A 108 -8.19 0.96 -7.47
C LEU A 108 -9.34 1.11 -8.47
N ALA A 109 -10.24 2.08 -8.26
CA ALA A 109 -11.47 2.22 -9.06
C ALA A 109 -12.36 0.96 -9.08
N VAL A 110 -12.27 0.14 -8.03
CA VAL A 110 -13.00 -1.14 -7.90
C VAL A 110 -13.69 -1.21 -6.54
N ASP A 111 -14.94 -1.70 -6.58
CA ASP A 111 -15.71 -1.96 -5.37
C ASP A 111 -15.25 -3.28 -4.75
N VAL A 112 -14.57 -3.19 -3.62
CA VAL A 112 -14.01 -4.37 -2.94
C VAL A 112 -15.09 -5.26 -2.33
N ASP A 113 -16.32 -4.78 -2.17
CA ASP A 113 -17.44 -5.60 -1.67
C ASP A 113 -18.09 -6.42 -2.81
N GLY A 114 -17.95 -5.97 -4.05
CA GLY A 114 -18.45 -6.64 -5.25
C GLY A 114 -17.55 -7.76 -5.77
N GLU A 115 -17.95 -8.42 -6.85
CA GLU A 115 -17.07 -9.35 -7.57
C GLU A 115 -16.00 -8.57 -8.36
N ILE A 116 -14.74 -9.02 -8.31
CA ILE A 116 -13.63 -8.43 -9.07
C ILE A 116 -13.41 -9.32 -10.30
N GLU A 117 -13.80 -8.84 -11.47
CA GLU A 117 -13.72 -9.61 -12.70
C GLU A 117 -12.30 -9.59 -13.29
N ALA A 118 -11.99 -10.53 -14.19
CA ALA A 118 -10.69 -10.61 -14.85
C ALA A 118 -10.28 -9.29 -15.54
N ARG A 119 -11.24 -8.54 -16.11
CA ARG A 119 -10.96 -7.22 -16.73
C ARG A 119 -10.46 -6.19 -15.72
N ASP A 120 -10.93 -6.25 -14.48
CA ASP A 120 -10.54 -5.33 -13.42
C ASP A 120 -9.12 -5.66 -12.95
N TRP A 121 -8.84 -6.94 -12.74
CA TRP A 121 -7.51 -7.45 -12.42
C TRP A 121 -6.44 -7.05 -13.44
N LEU A 122 -6.78 -7.01 -14.73
CA LEU A 122 -5.87 -6.59 -15.80
C LEU A 122 -5.52 -5.08 -15.74
N THR A 123 -6.24 -4.28 -14.96
CA THR A 123 -5.93 -2.86 -14.74
C THR A 123 -4.98 -2.63 -13.57
N PHE A 124 -4.85 -3.61 -12.66
CA PHE A 124 -4.05 -3.46 -11.45
C PHE A 124 -2.57 -3.71 -11.74
N PRO A 125 -1.66 -2.78 -11.43
CA PRO A 125 -0.24 -3.08 -11.44
C PRO A 125 0.15 -3.89 -10.18
N GLU A 126 1.14 -4.78 -10.29
CA GLU A 126 1.63 -5.59 -9.15
C GLU A 126 2.09 -4.73 -7.97
N HIS A 127 2.79 -3.63 -8.24
CA HIS A 127 3.20 -2.69 -7.21
C HIS A 127 1.99 -2.02 -6.54
N GLY A 128 0.88 -1.85 -7.28
CA GLY A 128 -0.39 -1.38 -6.75
C GLY A 128 -0.95 -2.32 -5.69
N LEU A 129 -1.05 -3.60 -6.00
CA LEU A 129 -1.48 -4.63 -5.05
C LEU A 129 -0.58 -4.68 -3.80
N ARG A 130 0.74 -4.49 -3.97
CA ARG A 130 1.70 -4.44 -2.86
C ARG A 130 1.47 -3.29 -1.89
N MET A 131 0.97 -2.14 -2.36
CA MET A 131 0.63 -1.01 -1.47
C MET A 131 -0.43 -1.38 -0.43
N PHE A 132 -1.34 -2.30 -0.73
CA PHE A 132 -2.40 -2.74 0.18
C PHE A 132 -2.01 -3.97 1.00
N THR A 133 -1.07 -4.78 0.51
CA THR A 133 -0.78 -6.11 1.08
C THR A 133 0.52 -6.15 1.87
N ALA A 134 1.48 -5.25 1.61
CA ALA A 134 2.76 -5.22 2.32
C ALA A 134 2.70 -4.53 3.68
N GLY A 135 1.81 -3.54 3.81
CA GLY A 135 1.62 -2.80 5.05
C GLY A 135 1.05 -3.65 6.20
N GLU A 136 0.73 -3.01 7.31
CA GLU A 136 0.31 -3.69 8.53
C GLU A 136 -1.05 -3.20 9.02
N VAL A 137 -1.90 -4.14 9.45
CA VAL A 137 -3.16 -3.87 10.13
C VAL A 137 -2.94 -4.08 11.61
N TYR A 138 -3.14 -3.03 12.40
CA TYR A 138 -2.92 -3.01 13.84
C TYR A 138 -4.16 -3.43 14.65
N HIS A 139 -5.34 -3.21 14.06
CA HIS A 139 -6.65 -3.49 14.63
C HIS A 139 -7.66 -3.68 13.50
N ASP A 140 -8.58 -4.64 13.62
CA ASP A 140 -9.54 -4.94 12.55
C ASP A 140 -10.90 -5.41 13.09
N GLU A 141 -11.89 -4.52 13.05
CA GLU A 141 -13.28 -4.83 13.39
C GLU A 141 -14.25 -4.57 12.22
N VAL A 142 -13.81 -3.90 11.15
CA VAL A 142 -14.65 -3.59 9.98
C VAL A 142 -14.25 -4.35 8.70
N GLY A 143 -13.41 -5.39 8.83
CA GLY A 143 -13.14 -6.33 7.74
C GLY A 143 -12.07 -5.88 6.75
N LEU A 144 -11.16 -5.00 7.16
CA LEU A 144 -10.06 -4.50 6.34
C LEU A 144 -9.14 -5.65 5.91
N GLN A 145 -8.79 -6.58 6.81
CA GLN A 145 -7.91 -7.69 6.45
C GLN A 145 -8.54 -8.60 5.40
N ALA A 146 -9.84 -8.86 5.50
CA ALA A 146 -10.56 -9.66 4.50
C ALA A 146 -10.53 -8.99 3.11
N ALA A 147 -10.70 -7.67 3.04
CA ALA A 147 -10.56 -6.92 1.80
C ALA A 147 -9.13 -7.00 1.22
N ARG A 148 -8.10 -6.90 2.08
CA ARG A 148 -6.68 -7.04 1.68
C ARG A 148 -6.37 -8.43 1.14
N ASP A 149 -6.87 -9.48 1.78
CA ASP A 149 -6.60 -10.87 1.39
C ASP A 149 -7.15 -11.18 -0.01
N ARG A 150 -8.29 -10.57 -0.38
CA ARG A 150 -8.86 -10.68 -1.73
C ARG A 150 -7.95 -10.07 -2.80
N LEU A 151 -7.08 -9.15 -2.44
CA LEU A 151 -6.15 -8.42 -3.31
C LEU A 151 -4.69 -8.93 -3.17
N ALA A 152 -4.48 -10.05 -2.46
CA ALA A 152 -3.14 -10.57 -2.16
C ALA A 152 -2.29 -10.81 -3.42
N TYR A 153 -2.89 -11.37 -4.48
CA TYR A 153 -2.25 -11.56 -5.77
C TYR A 153 -3.29 -11.81 -6.87
N TYR A 154 -2.85 -11.80 -8.13
CA TYR A 154 -3.72 -12.11 -9.26
C TYR A 154 -4.34 -13.51 -9.16
N PRO A 155 -5.61 -13.68 -9.57
CA PRO A 155 -6.18 -14.99 -9.86
C PRO A 155 -5.32 -15.75 -10.86
N ARG A 156 -5.29 -17.08 -10.74
CA ARG A 156 -4.35 -17.94 -11.48
C ARG A 156 -4.45 -17.78 -13.01
N ASP A 157 -5.65 -17.66 -13.54
CA ASP A 157 -5.92 -17.47 -14.97
C ASP A 157 -5.44 -16.11 -15.48
N VAL A 158 -5.71 -15.04 -14.73
CA VAL A 158 -5.18 -13.69 -15.02
C VAL A 158 -3.66 -13.69 -14.97
N TRP A 159 -3.07 -14.31 -13.94
CA TRP A 159 -1.62 -14.43 -13.81
C TRP A 159 -0.99 -15.19 -14.99
N LEU A 160 -1.57 -16.32 -15.40
CA LEU A 160 -1.09 -17.09 -16.55
C LEU A 160 -1.24 -16.29 -17.86
N TYR A 161 -2.32 -15.53 -18.01
CA TYR A 161 -2.49 -14.63 -19.15
C TYR A 161 -1.39 -13.55 -19.19
N LEU A 162 -1.12 -12.89 -18.06
CA LEU A 162 -0.05 -11.88 -17.94
C LEU A 162 1.33 -12.48 -18.23
N LEU A 163 1.61 -13.68 -17.74
CA LEU A 163 2.85 -14.42 -18.02
C LEU A 163 2.99 -14.70 -19.53
N MET A 164 1.92 -15.17 -20.18
CA MET A 164 1.92 -15.40 -21.63
C MET A 164 2.12 -14.10 -22.40
N ALA A 165 1.43 -13.02 -22.03
CA ALA A 165 1.59 -11.71 -22.67
C ALA A 165 3.03 -11.17 -22.53
N GLY A 166 3.62 -11.31 -21.33
CA GLY A 166 5.03 -10.97 -21.08
C GLY A 166 5.99 -11.79 -21.92
N TRP A 167 5.76 -13.10 -22.05
CA TRP A 167 6.55 -13.95 -22.94
C TRP A 167 6.43 -13.50 -24.40
N TRP A 168 5.23 -13.19 -24.87
CA TRP A 168 5.01 -12.71 -26.23
C TRP A 168 5.75 -11.40 -26.53
N ARG A 169 5.93 -10.53 -25.53
CA ARG A 169 6.75 -9.30 -25.63
C ARG A 169 8.25 -9.60 -25.77
N VAL A 170 8.76 -10.61 -25.05
CA VAL A 170 10.20 -10.89 -24.97
C VAL A 170 10.70 -11.82 -26.09
N HIS A 171 9.91 -12.84 -26.43
CA HIS A 171 10.35 -13.92 -27.31
C HIS A 171 10.86 -13.51 -28.71
N PRO A 172 10.38 -12.44 -29.39
CA PRO A 172 10.81 -12.15 -30.76
C PRO A 172 12.27 -11.65 -30.83
N GLU A 173 12.79 -11.11 -29.73
CA GLU A 173 14.06 -10.37 -29.72
C GLU A 173 15.12 -10.97 -28.82
N ILE A 174 14.75 -11.87 -27.90
CA ILE A 174 15.68 -12.46 -26.94
C ILE A 174 16.87 -13.16 -27.62
N ASN A 175 16.65 -13.79 -28.78
CA ASN A 175 17.70 -14.44 -29.56
C ASN A 175 18.65 -13.43 -30.25
N LEU A 176 18.26 -12.16 -30.40
CA LEU A 176 19.05 -11.14 -31.09
C LEU A 176 20.19 -10.63 -30.20
N VAL A 177 19.96 -10.50 -28.89
CA VAL A 177 20.99 -10.07 -27.91
C VAL A 177 22.27 -10.88 -28.08
N GLY A 178 22.15 -12.21 -28.01
CA GLY A 178 23.32 -13.10 -28.16
C GLY A 178 23.92 -13.11 -29.57
N ARG A 179 23.09 -13.01 -30.62
CA ARG A 179 23.59 -13.02 -32.01
C ARG A 179 24.42 -11.79 -32.35
N VAL A 180 24.02 -10.63 -31.86
CA VAL A 180 24.71 -9.36 -32.10
C VAL A 180 26.01 -9.29 -31.29
N GLY A 181 26.02 -9.80 -30.04
CA GLY A 181 27.25 -9.94 -29.26
C GLY A 181 28.30 -10.86 -29.91
N VAL A 182 27.89 -12.00 -30.48
CA VAL A 182 28.82 -12.95 -31.14
C VAL A 182 29.58 -12.35 -32.33
N VAL A 183 29.02 -11.33 -33.00
CA VAL A 183 29.70 -10.61 -34.10
C VAL A 183 30.50 -9.40 -33.64
N GLY A 184 30.61 -9.18 -32.33
CA GLY A 184 31.40 -8.11 -31.70
C GLY A 184 30.67 -6.78 -31.52
N ASP A 185 29.35 -6.73 -31.75
CA ASP A 185 28.55 -5.52 -31.53
C ASP A 185 27.94 -5.51 -30.12
N GLU A 186 28.80 -5.21 -29.14
CA GLU A 186 28.39 -5.12 -27.72
C GLU A 186 27.36 -4.02 -27.47
N LEU A 187 27.41 -2.91 -28.23
CA LEU A 187 26.47 -1.80 -28.09
C LEU A 187 25.07 -2.21 -28.57
N GLY A 188 24.96 -2.86 -29.72
CA GLY A 188 23.69 -3.39 -30.23
C GLY A 188 23.10 -4.44 -29.29
N SER A 189 23.94 -5.34 -28.75
CA SER A 189 23.54 -6.30 -27.72
C SER A 189 22.93 -5.61 -26.48
N ALA A 190 23.62 -4.59 -25.95
CA ALA A 190 23.17 -3.83 -24.79
C ALA A 190 21.87 -3.06 -25.05
N LEU A 191 21.72 -2.44 -26.23
CA LEU A 191 20.50 -1.70 -26.60
C LEU A 191 19.27 -2.60 -26.72
N ILE A 192 19.42 -3.78 -27.34
CA ILE A 192 18.34 -4.76 -27.44
C ILE A 192 18.00 -5.27 -26.04
N GLY A 193 19.01 -5.60 -25.23
CA GLY A 193 18.82 -6.02 -23.84
C GLY A 193 18.10 -4.97 -22.99
N SER A 194 18.48 -3.70 -23.09
CA SER A 194 17.84 -2.61 -22.34
C SER A 194 16.38 -2.43 -22.74
N ARG A 195 16.05 -2.59 -24.03
CA ARG A 195 14.66 -2.47 -24.51
C ARG A 195 13.76 -3.61 -24.03
N LEU A 196 14.32 -4.78 -23.73
CA LEU A 196 13.56 -5.90 -23.19
C LEU A 196 13.18 -5.72 -21.71
N VAL A 197 13.97 -4.95 -20.95
CA VAL A 197 13.75 -4.72 -19.51
C VAL A 197 13.15 -3.34 -19.19
N SER A 198 12.96 -2.50 -20.21
CA SER A 198 12.26 -1.21 -20.14
C SER A 198 10.78 -1.38 -20.52
#